data_AF-A0A7S3SQY4-F1
#
_entry.id   AF-A0A7S3SQY4-F1
#
_cell.length_a   1.000
_cell.length_b   1.000
_cell.length_c   1.000
_cell.angle_alpha   90.00
_cell.angle_beta   90.00
_cell.angle_gamma   90.00
#
_symmetry.space_group_name_H-M   'P 1'
#
loop_
_entity.id
_entity.type
_entity.pdbx_description
1 polymer ?
#
loop_
_entity_poly.entity_id
_entity_poly.type
_entity_poly.pdbx_seq_one_letter_code
_entity_poly.pdbx_strand_id
1 'polypeptide(L)'
;GAVSIQGRQMFVDGKPFEIRGVCYSPTPINESVYFAPYGDYFTSEYSFIWQRDLPLIKAMGANMLRVYGWLPENDHSDFLNAVAANGLKAMATFYMGDATESPVASEEQRALMIERFRRQVAQYADHPALIIWSFGNELNGVWNGYLQQLGHDPAAPCAWDDRYDDLGGCWLHKGKVPTKGNPCYDSSYCVYSRLFSFIEQAAQAAHSV
;
A
#
# COMPACT_ATOMS: atom_id res chain seq x y z
N GLY A 1 -2.46 -1.95 20.94
CA GLY A 1 -1.90 -0.82 21.71
C GLY A 1 -2.37 0.45 21.04
N ALA A 2 -2.61 1.52 21.79
CA ALA A 2 -3.17 2.74 21.21
C ALA A 2 -2.12 3.42 20.32
N VAL A 3 -2.42 3.57 19.03
CA VAL A 3 -1.60 4.32 18.06
C VAL A 3 -2.19 5.72 17.95
N SER A 4 -1.35 6.75 17.97
CA SER A 4 -1.79 8.13 17.71
C SER A 4 -0.72 8.93 16.99
N ILE A 5 -1.17 9.93 16.21
CA ILE A 5 -0.30 10.90 15.56
C ILE A 5 -0.51 12.25 16.23
N GLN A 6 0.58 12.86 16.71
CA GLN A 6 0.56 14.22 17.26
C GLN A 6 1.52 15.08 16.44
N GLY A 7 0.96 16.05 15.70
CA GLY A 7 1.72 16.81 14.71
C GLY A 7 2.31 15.88 13.64
N ARG A 8 3.63 15.69 13.66
CA ARG A 8 4.36 14.82 12.72
C ARG A 8 5.05 13.63 13.40
N GLN A 9 4.63 13.29 14.62
CA GLN A 9 5.23 12.22 15.41
C GLN A 9 4.21 11.11 15.69
N MET A 10 4.67 9.87 15.55
CA MET A 10 3.90 8.67 15.89
C MET A 10 4.13 8.30 17.36
N PHE A 11 3.06 7.95 18.04
CA PHE A 11 3.07 7.42 19.40
C PHE A 11 2.42 6.05 19.43
N VAL A 12 3.03 5.13 20.16
CA VAL A 12 2.49 3.79 20.45
C VAL A 12 2.44 3.65 21.97
N ASP A 13 1.25 3.35 22.50
CA ASP A 13 1.00 3.23 23.94
C ASP A 13 1.46 4.48 24.72
N GLY A 14 1.19 5.65 24.15
CA GLY A 14 1.49 6.96 24.74
C GLY A 14 2.96 7.39 24.68
N LYS A 15 3.84 6.62 24.03
CA LYS A 15 5.28 6.93 23.92
C LYS A 15 5.67 7.22 22.48
N PRO A 16 6.59 8.17 22.22
CA PRO A 16 7.15 8.37 20.89
C PRO A 16 7.69 7.05 20.34
N PHE A 17 7.30 6.70 19.11
CA PHE A 17 7.71 5.46 18.47
C PHE A 17 8.61 5.77 17.27
N GLU A 18 9.91 5.57 17.47
CA GLU A 18 10.90 5.66 16.40
C GLU A 18 10.98 4.32 15.67
N ILE A 19 10.69 4.34 14.37
CA ILE A 19 10.67 3.13 13.55
C ILE A 19 12.11 2.72 13.17
N ARG A 20 12.48 1.51 13.58
CA ARG A 20 13.66 0.77 13.09
C ARG A 20 13.14 -0.38 12.27
N GLY A 21 12.78 -0.06 11.03
CA GLY A 21 12.02 -0.93 10.14
C GLY A 21 12.91 -1.83 9.28
N VAL A 22 12.38 -3.00 8.92
CA VAL A 22 12.90 -3.84 7.82
C VAL A 22 11.78 -4.14 6.83
N CYS A 23 12.11 -4.15 5.53
CA CYS A 23 11.21 -4.67 4.51
C CYS A 23 11.29 -6.20 4.51
N TYR A 24 10.16 -6.88 4.69
CA TYR A 24 10.12 -8.33 4.84
C TYR A 24 9.21 -8.94 3.78
N SER A 25 9.82 -9.62 2.81
CA SER A 25 9.17 -10.39 1.77
C SER A 25 9.89 -11.74 1.67
N PRO A 26 9.49 -12.75 2.45
CA PRO A 26 10.28 -13.95 2.65
C PRO A 26 10.03 -14.97 1.53
N THR A 27 10.18 -14.54 0.29
CA THR A 27 10.06 -15.41 -0.90
C THR A 27 11.11 -16.52 -0.81
N PRO A 28 10.71 -17.81 -0.78
CA PRO A 28 11.66 -18.92 -0.71
C PRO A 28 12.62 -18.98 -1.90
N ILE A 29 13.71 -19.73 -1.73
CA ILE A 29 14.69 -19.94 -2.81
C ILE A 29 13.99 -20.61 -4.00
N ASN A 30 14.21 -20.07 -5.20
CA ASN A 30 13.58 -20.47 -6.47
C ASN A 30 12.07 -20.18 -6.60
N GLU A 31 11.49 -19.41 -5.69
CA GLU A 31 10.11 -18.91 -5.79
C GLU A 31 10.07 -17.48 -6.38
N SER A 32 8.86 -17.00 -6.67
CA SER A 32 8.62 -15.64 -7.18
C SER A 32 7.34 -15.05 -6.64
N VAL A 33 7.30 -13.71 -6.56
CA VAL A 33 6.06 -12.96 -6.26
C VAL A 33 5.09 -12.90 -7.44
N TYR A 34 5.48 -13.37 -8.64
CA TYR A 34 4.65 -13.32 -9.85
C TYR A 34 3.74 -14.53 -10.05
N PHE A 35 3.84 -15.57 -9.21
CA PHE A 35 2.95 -16.73 -9.24
C PHE A 35 2.55 -17.10 -7.81
N ALA A 36 1.47 -17.88 -7.69
CA ALA A 36 0.91 -18.26 -6.39
C ALA A 36 2.00 -18.76 -5.41
N PRO A 37 2.06 -18.23 -4.18
CA PRO A 37 1.05 -17.41 -3.50
C PRO A 37 1.19 -15.89 -3.73
N TYR A 38 1.82 -15.45 -4.81
CA TYR A 38 2.03 -14.04 -5.17
C TYR A 38 2.77 -13.24 -4.09
N GLY A 39 3.73 -13.90 -3.43
CA GLY A 39 4.50 -13.33 -2.34
C GLY A 39 3.81 -13.34 -0.98
N ASP A 40 2.57 -13.83 -0.88
CA ASP A 40 1.86 -13.97 0.39
C ASP A 40 2.25 -15.24 1.14
N TYR A 41 3.40 -15.15 1.80
CA TYR A 41 3.93 -16.18 2.69
C TYR A 41 3.59 -15.90 4.16
N PHE A 42 2.52 -15.16 4.43
CA PHE A 42 2.11 -14.73 5.77
C PHE A 42 0.90 -15.48 6.32
N THR A 43 0.44 -16.51 5.60
CA THR A 43 -0.55 -17.47 6.11
C THR A 43 0.09 -18.50 7.03
N SER A 44 -0.74 -19.25 7.76
CA SER A 44 -0.31 -20.25 8.75
C SER A 44 0.45 -21.44 8.15
N GLU A 45 0.18 -21.80 6.89
CA GLU A 45 0.89 -22.87 6.17
C GLU A 45 2.39 -22.57 5.98
N TYR A 46 2.76 -21.28 5.89
CA TYR A 46 4.14 -20.83 5.72
C TYR A 46 4.81 -20.47 7.05
N SER A 47 4.21 -20.84 8.18
CA SER A 47 4.65 -20.42 9.51
C SER A 47 6.10 -20.73 9.85
N PHE A 48 6.62 -21.84 9.36
CA PHE A 48 8.01 -22.23 9.53
C PHE A 48 9.02 -21.18 9.03
N ILE A 49 8.64 -20.33 8.07
CA ILE A 49 9.49 -19.27 7.53
C ILE A 49 9.60 -18.12 8.54
N TRP A 50 8.47 -17.51 8.91
CA TRP A 50 8.48 -16.35 9.80
C TRP A 50 8.78 -16.72 11.27
N GLN A 51 8.52 -17.96 11.72
CA GLN A 51 8.97 -18.41 13.05
C GLN A 51 10.51 -18.43 13.15
N ARG A 52 11.20 -18.78 12.06
CA ARG A 52 12.67 -18.72 11.97
C ARG A 52 13.16 -17.26 11.93
N ASP A 53 12.49 -16.41 11.17
CA ASP A 53 13.00 -15.08 10.82
C ASP A 53 12.71 -13.99 11.86
N LEU A 54 11.53 -13.99 12.50
CA LEU A 54 11.13 -12.94 13.44
C LEU A 54 12.09 -12.77 14.65
N PRO A 55 12.63 -13.84 15.28
CA PRO A 55 13.65 -13.69 16.32
C PRO A 55 14.94 -13.02 15.81
N LEU A 56 15.33 -13.30 14.56
CA LEU A 56 16.52 -12.71 13.93
C LEU A 56 16.30 -11.23 13.57
N ILE A 57 15.10 -10.88 13.08
CA ILE A 57 14.69 -9.50 12.84
C ILE A 57 14.71 -8.69 14.14
N LYS A 58 14.24 -9.27 15.25
CA LYS A 58 14.38 -8.65 16.56
C LYS A 58 15.85 -8.49 16.96
N ALA A 59 16.67 -9.53 16.76
CA ALA A 59 18.08 -9.54 17.16
C ALA A 59 18.93 -8.50 16.40
N MET A 60 18.59 -8.18 15.14
CA MET A 60 19.24 -7.07 14.41
C MET A 60 18.85 -5.67 14.91
N GLY A 61 17.95 -5.58 15.91
CA GLY A 61 17.53 -4.32 16.51
C GLY A 61 16.34 -3.65 15.82
N ALA A 62 15.69 -4.33 14.87
CA ALA A 62 14.45 -3.84 14.29
C ALA A 62 13.31 -3.91 15.33
N ASN A 63 12.36 -2.99 15.23
CA ASN A 63 11.13 -3.02 16.02
C ASN A 63 9.87 -3.15 15.15
N MET A 64 10.03 -3.13 13.83
CA MET A 64 8.93 -3.13 12.90
C MET A 64 9.30 -3.77 11.56
N LEU A 65 8.32 -4.39 10.91
CA LEU A 65 8.44 -4.91 9.56
C LEU A 65 7.38 -4.31 8.64
N ARG A 66 7.73 -4.09 7.37
CA ARG A 66 6.78 -3.80 6.29
C ARG A 66 6.63 -5.06 5.43
N VAL A 67 5.41 -5.55 5.27
CA VAL A 67 5.06 -6.67 4.37
C VAL A 67 4.40 -6.17 3.09
N TYR A 68 4.56 -6.92 2.01
CA TYR A 68 4.13 -6.55 0.65
C TYR A 68 3.07 -7.49 0.09
N GLY A 69 3.34 -8.79 0.05
CA GLY A 69 2.40 -9.80 -0.42
C GLY A 69 1.35 -10.06 0.64
N TRP A 70 0.28 -9.27 0.68
CA TRP A 70 -0.83 -9.42 1.61
C TRP A 70 -2.10 -9.59 0.79
N LEU A 71 -2.50 -10.82 0.50
CA LEU A 71 -3.71 -11.06 -0.29
C LEU A 71 -4.93 -10.92 0.63
N PRO A 72 -5.84 -9.95 0.38
CA PRO A 72 -6.96 -9.68 1.28
C PRO A 72 -7.84 -10.89 1.63
N GLU A 73 -7.88 -11.87 0.75
CA GLU A 73 -8.72 -13.05 0.88
C GLU A 73 -8.16 -14.09 1.88
N ASN A 74 -6.90 -13.94 2.30
CA ASN A 74 -6.22 -14.85 3.21
C ASN A 74 -6.29 -14.39 4.69
N ASP A 75 -6.18 -15.36 5.61
CA ASP A 75 -6.05 -15.10 7.05
C ASP A 75 -4.58 -15.01 7.47
N HIS A 76 -4.22 -13.89 8.11
CA HIS A 76 -2.87 -13.56 8.55
C HIS A 76 -2.76 -13.49 10.08
N SER A 77 -3.80 -13.90 10.81
CA SER A 77 -3.87 -13.79 12.27
C SER A 77 -2.68 -14.47 12.95
N ASP A 78 -2.29 -15.66 12.50
CA ASP A 78 -1.15 -16.41 13.07
C ASP A 78 0.19 -15.70 12.87
N PHE A 79 0.41 -15.09 11.69
CA PHE A 79 1.59 -14.29 11.44
C PHE A 79 1.61 -13.07 12.36
N LEU A 80 0.52 -12.31 12.45
CA LEU A 80 0.45 -11.13 13.31
C LEU A 80 0.63 -11.50 14.80
N ASN A 81 0.07 -12.62 15.25
CA ASN A 81 0.28 -13.16 16.60
C ASN A 81 1.78 -13.42 16.85
N ALA A 82 2.48 -14.02 15.89
CA ALA A 82 3.91 -14.26 16.00
C ALA A 82 4.75 -12.97 16.01
N VAL A 83 4.37 -11.96 15.22
CA VAL A 83 4.98 -10.63 15.26
C VAL A 83 4.82 -10.02 16.67
N ALA A 84 3.62 -10.06 17.24
CA ALA A 84 3.35 -9.58 18.59
C ALA A 84 4.16 -10.34 19.66
N ALA A 85 4.21 -11.68 19.57
CA ALA A 85 4.96 -12.53 20.50
C ALA A 85 6.47 -12.22 20.49
N ASN A 86 7.01 -11.75 19.35
CA ASN A 86 8.39 -11.29 19.25
C ASN A 86 8.60 -9.83 19.71
N GLY A 87 7.54 -9.11 20.08
CA GLY A 87 7.61 -7.70 20.47
C GLY A 87 7.90 -6.77 19.29
N LEU A 88 7.53 -7.20 18.08
CA LEU A 88 7.65 -6.42 16.84
C LEU A 88 6.30 -5.79 16.50
N LYS A 89 6.34 -4.81 15.59
CA LYS A 89 5.19 -4.19 14.94
C LYS A 89 5.19 -4.50 13.45
N ALA A 90 4.04 -4.35 12.79
CA ALA A 90 3.88 -4.58 11.37
C ALA A 90 3.20 -3.39 10.68
N MET A 91 3.64 -3.14 9.45
CA MET A 91 2.94 -2.38 8.42
C MET A 91 2.50 -3.36 7.34
N ALA A 92 1.19 -3.51 7.15
CA ALA A 92 0.63 -4.32 6.07
C ALA A 92 0.38 -3.45 4.84
N THR A 93 0.84 -3.91 3.68
CA THR A 93 0.52 -3.28 2.40
C THR A 93 -0.70 -3.96 1.81
N PHE A 94 -1.84 -3.28 1.78
CA PHE A 94 -3.01 -3.78 1.07
C PHE A 94 -2.65 -4.02 -0.40
N TYR A 95 -2.76 -5.27 -0.86
CA TYR A 95 -2.44 -5.64 -2.22
C TYR A 95 -3.47 -5.04 -3.18
N MET A 96 -3.02 -4.04 -3.93
CA MET A 96 -3.77 -3.44 -5.04
C MET A 96 -3.51 -4.21 -6.34
N GLY A 97 -2.34 -4.83 -6.51
CA GLY A 97 -1.91 -5.39 -7.79
C GLY A 97 -1.64 -4.29 -8.81
N ASP A 98 -1.99 -4.55 -10.07
CA ASP A 98 -2.08 -3.56 -11.13
C ASP A 98 -3.53 -3.15 -11.44
N ALA A 99 -3.72 -2.23 -12.37
CA ALA A 99 -5.03 -1.70 -12.75
C ALA A 99 -5.83 -2.67 -13.63
N THR A 100 -5.22 -3.71 -14.18
CA THR A 100 -5.93 -4.81 -14.85
C THR A 100 -6.55 -5.76 -13.82
N GLU A 101 -5.84 -6.03 -12.72
CA GLU A 101 -6.31 -6.84 -11.59
C GLU A 101 -7.35 -6.10 -10.75
N SER A 102 -7.08 -4.82 -10.43
CA SER A 102 -7.90 -3.97 -9.58
C SER A 102 -8.24 -2.65 -10.29
N PRO A 103 -9.19 -2.64 -11.23
CA PRO A 103 -9.49 -1.43 -11.99
C PRO A 103 -10.04 -0.31 -11.09
N VAL A 104 -9.80 0.94 -11.50
CA VAL A 104 -10.14 2.20 -10.80
C VAL A 104 -10.63 3.30 -11.75
N ALA A 105 -10.96 2.97 -13.00
CA ALA A 105 -11.36 3.93 -14.02
C ALA A 105 -12.69 4.63 -13.68
N SER A 106 -13.66 3.88 -13.13
CA SER A 106 -14.96 4.43 -12.72
C SER A 106 -15.05 4.69 -11.21
N GLU A 107 -16.01 5.51 -10.79
CA GLU A 107 -16.33 5.72 -9.37
C GLU A 107 -16.73 4.40 -8.68
N GLU A 108 -17.50 3.55 -9.35
CA GLU A 108 -17.92 2.23 -8.85
C GLU A 108 -16.71 1.32 -8.58
N GLN A 109 -15.76 1.28 -9.51
CA GLN A 109 -14.52 0.51 -9.38
C GLN A 109 -13.67 0.99 -8.20
N ARG A 110 -13.54 2.32 -8.03
CA ARG A 110 -12.85 2.90 -6.87
C ARG A 110 -13.56 2.57 -5.56
N ALA A 111 -14.89 2.69 -5.52
CA ALA A 111 -15.69 2.38 -4.34
C ALA A 111 -15.54 0.91 -3.91
N LEU A 112 -15.48 -0.02 -4.87
CA LEU A 112 -15.22 -1.44 -4.59
C LEU A 112 -13.85 -1.64 -3.92
N MET A 113 -12.80 -1.00 -4.42
CA MET A 113 -11.46 -1.11 -3.85
C MET A 113 -11.37 -0.49 -2.44
N ILE A 114 -12.03 0.64 -2.23
CA ILE A 114 -12.16 1.27 -0.90
C ILE A 114 -12.84 0.32 0.09
N GLU A 115 -13.94 -0.32 -0.32
CA GLU A 115 -14.66 -1.26 0.54
C GLU A 115 -13.84 -2.53 0.84
N ARG A 116 -13.10 -3.06 -0.13
CA ARG A 116 -12.17 -4.18 0.09
C ARG A 116 -11.10 -3.82 1.13
N PHE A 117 -10.50 -2.65 1.00
CA PHE A 117 -9.52 -2.16 1.97
C PHE A 117 -10.13 -1.94 3.35
N ARG A 118 -11.30 -1.30 3.44
CA ARG A 118 -12.01 -1.09 4.70
C ARG A 118 -12.25 -2.39 5.45
N ARG A 119 -12.66 -3.46 4.74
CA ARG A 119 -12.86 -4.79 5.35
C ARG A 119 -11.58 -5.39 5.90
N GLN A 120 -10.46 -5.24 5.18
CA GLN A 120 -9.15 -5.67 5.69
C GLN A 120 -8.74 -4.93 6.95
N VAL A 121 -8.91 -3.61 6.96
CA VAL A 121 -8.62 -2.82 8.16
C VAL A 121 -9.49 -3.27 9.32
N ALA A 122 -10.80 -3.42 9.12
CA ALA A 122 -11.73 -3.88 10.15
C ALA A 122 -11.38 -5.27 10.72
N GLN A 123 -10.95 -6.20 9.87
CA GLN A 123 -10.59 -7.57 10.28
C GLN A 123 -9.43 -7.60 11.29
N TYR A 124 -8.48 -6.68 11.18
CA TYR A 124 -7.26 -6.67 11.99
C TYR A 124 -7.12 -5.42 12.87
N ALA A 125 -8.16 -4.58 12.99
CA ALA A 125 -8.13 -3.29 13.69
C ALA A 125 -7.64 -3.41 15.14
N ASP A 126 -8.06 -4.46 15.83
CA ASP A 126 -7.69 -4.72 17.23
C ASP A 126 -6.35 -5.43 17.40
N HIS A 127 -5.70 -5.85 16.31
CA HIS A 127 -4.49 -6.66 16.41
C HIS A 127 -3.28 -5.82 16.89
N PRO A 128 -2.66 -6.13 18.05
CA PRO A 128 -1.67 -5.24 18.68
C PRO A 128 -0.36 -5.07 17.90
N ALA A 129 -0.05 -5.99 16.99
CA ALA A 129 1.13 -5.92 16.14
C ALA A 129 0.96 -5.01 14.92
N LEU A 130 -0.25 -4.91 14.35
CA LEU A 130 -0.48 -4.17 13.11
C LEU A 130 -0.83 -2.72 13.43
N ILE A 131 0.05 -1.79 13.06
CA ILE A 131 -0.09 -0.38 13.47
C ILE A 131 -0.07 0.61 12.30
N ILE A 132 0.23 0.13 11.10
CA ILE A 132 0.18 0.93 9.86
C ILE A 132 -0.43 0.06 8.76
N TRP A 133 -1.34 0.66 8.00
CA TRP A 133 -1.77 0.14 6.71
C TRP A 133 -1.20 1.02 5.59
N SER A 134 -0.66 0.39 4.55
CA SER A 134 -0.34 1.04 3.28
C SER A 134 -1.43 0.69 2.28
N PHE A 135 -2.05 1.68 1.66
CA PHE A 135 -2.98 1.46 0.57
C PHE A 135 -2.22 1.33 -0.75
N GLY A 136 -1.82 0.10 -1.09
CA GLY A 136 -0.98 -0.21 -2.25
C GLY A 136 0.50 0.19 -2.10
N ASN A 137 1.25 -0.03 -3.18
CA ASN A 137 2.65 0.33 -3.33
C ASN A 137 2.88 0.95 -4.71
N GLU A 138 3.50 2.14 -4.74
CA GLU A 138 3.85 2.84 -6.00
C GLU A 138 2.66 2.92 -6.98
N LEU A 139 1.48 3.30 -6.49
CA LEU A 139 0.27 3.38 -7.32
C LEU A 139 0.44 4.26 -8.57
N ASN A 140 1.33 5.24 -8.51
CA ASN A 140 1.66 6.12 -9.63
C ASN A 140 2.67 5.52 -10.62
N GLY A 141 3.20 4.33 -10.35
CA GLY A 141 4.15 3.62 -11.20
C GLY A 141 3.47 3.17 -12.50
N VAL A 142 4.18 3.34 -13.60
CA VAL A 142 3.66 3.09 -14.96
C VAL A 142 3.32 1.62 -15.14
N TRP A 143 4.07 0.74 -14.47
CA TRP A 143 3.84 -0.71 -14.42
C TRP A 143 2.54 -1.11 -13.73
N ASN A 144 1.97 -0.25 -12.88
CA ASN A 144 0.70 -0.53 -12.20
C ASN A 144 -0.52 -0.02 -12.98
N GLY A 145 -0.38 0.91 -13.93
CA GLY A 145 -1.47 1.35 -14.81
C GLY A 145 -2.58 2.23 -14.18
N TYR A 146 -2.50 2.57 -12.89
CA TYR A 146 -3.59 3.29 -12.20
C TYR A 146 -3.75 4.73 -12.69
N LEU A 147 -2.66 5.44 -13.01
CA LEU A 147 -2.74 6.82 -13.47
C LEU A 147 -3.47 6.93 -14.81
N GLN A 148 -3.25 5.98 -15.71
CA GLN A 148 -3.94 5.88 -17.00
C GLN A 148 -5.44 5.79 -16.75
N GLN A 149 -5.88 4.84 -15.92
CA GLN A 149 -7.30 4.69 -15.62
C GLN A 149 -7.92 5.92 -14.95
N LEU A 150 -7.21 6.57 -14.02
CA LEU A 150 -7.69 7.80 -13.37
C LEU A 150 -7.74 9.00 -14.33
N GLY A 151 -6.91 9.01 -15.37
CA GLY A 151 -6.91 10.03 -16.42
C GLY A 151 -8.06 9.90 -17.42
N HIS A 152 -8.58 8.69 -17.62
CA HIS A 152 -9.56 8.32 -18.65
C HIS A 152 -11.03 8.35 -18.22
N ASP A 153 -11.37 9.00 -17.11
CA ASP A 153 -12.77 9.11 -16.68
C ASP A 153 -13.67 9.66 -17.80
N PRO A 154 -14.64 8.88 -18.32
CA PRO A 154 -15.51 9.31 -19.41
C PRO A 154 -16.39 10.51 -19.05
N ALA A 155 -16.72 10.69 -17.76
CA ALA A 155 -17.54 11.80 -17.29
C ALA A 155 -16.73 13.10 -17.18
N ALA A 156 -15.42 13.01 -17.00
CA ALA A 156 -14.52 14.16 -16.89
C ALA A 156 -13.08 13.76 -17.27
N PRO A 157 -12.67 13.73 -18.54
CA PRO A 157 -11.32 13.30 -18.88
C PRO A 157 -10.27 14.35 -18.45
N CYS A 158 -9.11 13.91 -17.96
CA CYS A 158 -7.99 14.81 -17.61
C CYS A 158 -7.15 15.24 -18.82
N ALA A 159 -7.60 14.94 -20.04
CA ALA A 159 -6.82 15.07 -21.28
C ALA A 159 -5.42 14.44 -21.17
N TRP A 160 -5.31 13.36 -20.39
CA TRP A 160 -4.08 12.60 -20.21
C TRP A 160 -3.75 11.86 -21.51
N ASP A 161 -2.50 11.93 -21.93
CA ASP A 161 -2.01 11.30 -23.16
C ASP A 161 -1.11 10.12 -22.79
N ASP A 162 -1.61 8.92 -23.09
CA ASP A 162 -0.92 7.67 -22.77
C ASP A 162 0.39 7.50 -23.54
N ARG A 163 0.64 8.27 -24.61
CA ARG A 163 1.92 8.20 -25.35
C ARG A 163 3.15 8.59 -24.53
N TYR A 164 2.96 9.09 -23.30
CA TYR A 164 4.03 9.48 -22.39
C TYR A 164 4.19 8.54 -21.19
N ASP A 165 3.53 7.37 -21.21
CA ASP A 165 3.47 6.42 -20.12
C ASP A 165 4.81 5.76 -19.78
N ASP A 166 5.67 5.45 -20.75
CA ASP A 166 7.00 4.84 -20.53
C ASP A 166 8.13 5.85 -20.25
N LEU A 167 7.82 7.12 -20.48
CA LEU A 167 8.80 8.19 -20.54
C LEU A 167 8.77 9.08 -19.28
N GLY A 168 7.76 8.95 -18.41
CA GLY A 168 7.66 9.74 -17.18
C GLY A 168 6.91 11.06 -17.38
N GLY A 169 6.00 11.07 -18.36
CA GLY A 169 5.04 12.14 -18.56
C GLY A 169 5.66 13.51 -18.83
N CYS A 170 4.82 14.52 -18.64
CA CYS A 170 5.15 15.94 -18.76
C CYS A 170 6.25 16.47 -17.79
N TRP A 171 6.74 15.65 -16.86
CA TRP A 171 7.66 16.09 -15.79
C TRP A 171 9.14 15.89 -16.15
N LEU A 172 9.44 14.90 -17.00
CA LEU A 172 10.82 14.53 -17.34
C LEU A 172 11.14 14.76 -18.82
N HIS A 173 10.13 14.95 -19.68
CA HIS A 173 10.33 15.08 -21.11
C HIS A 173 10.57 16.50 -21.60
N LYS A 174 11.66 16.67 -22.37
CA LYS A 174 12.01 17.88 -23.14
C LYS A 174 12.42 19.11 -22.32
N GLY A 175 12.87 18.94 -21.07
CA GLY A 175 13.37 20.06 -20.26
C GLY A 175 12.32 21.14 -19.95
N LYS A 176 11.04 20.80 -20.10
CA LYS A 176 9.94 21.69 -19.75
C LYS A 176 9.65 21.54 -18.26
N VAL A 177 9.84 22.62 -17.52
CA VAL A 177 9.39 22.67 -16.13
C VAL A 177 7.85 22.75 -16.15
N PRO A 178 7.14 21.85 -15.47
CA PRO A 178 5.69 21.92 -15.34
C PRO A 178 5.32 23.07 -14.40
N THR A 179 5.15 24.25 -14.99
CA THR A 179 4.66 25.44 -14.31
C THR A 179 3.15 25.50 -14.36
N LYS A 180 2.52 25.98 -13.28
CA LYS A 180 1.07 26.18 -13.18
C LYS A 180 0.50 26.89 -14.42
N GLY A 181 -0.60 26.37 -14.96
CA GLY A 181 -1.30 26.94 -16.11
C GLY A 181 -0.75 26.54 -17.48
N ASN A 182 0.24 25.66 -17.55
CA ASN A 182 0.56 24.97 -18.80
C ASN A 182 -0.24 23.64 -18.89
N PRO A 183 -0.56 23.14 -20.10
CA PRO A 183 -1.38 21.93 -20.27
C PRO A 183 -0.83 20.68 -19.58
N CYS A 184 0.50 20.59 -19.50
CA CYS A 184 1.21 19.50 -18.87
C CYS A 184 1.04 19.46 -17.34
N TYR A 185 1.15 20.63 -16.70
CA TYR A 185 0.87 20.83 -15.29
C TYR A 185 -0.61 20.54 -15.01
N ASP A 186 -1.52 21.11 -15.81
CA ASP A 186 -2.96 21.01 -15.56
C ASP A 186 -3.45 19.56 -15.69
N SER A 187 -3.00 18.81 -16.71
CA SER A 187 -3.33 17.38 -16.87
C SER A 187 -2.76 16.55 -15.72
N SER A 188 -1.48 16.76 -15.36
CA SER A 188 -0.86 16.06 -14.23
C SER A 188 -1.58 16.36 -12.92
N TYR A 189 -1.88 17.63 -12.67
CA TYR A 189 -2.60 18.07 -11.48
C TYR A 189 -3.98 17.40 -11.39
N CYS A 190 -4.71 17.30 -12.51
CA CYS A 190 -5.98 16.60 -12.58
C CYS A 190 -5.84 15.11 -12.19
N VAL A 191 -4.91 14.38 -12.81
CA VAL A 191 -4.71 12.94 -12.56
C VAL A 191 -4.24 12.68 -11.12
N TYR A 192 -3.26 13.43 -10.63
CA TYR A 192 -2.78 13.29 -9.26
C TYR A 192 -3.86 13.67 -8.24
N SER A 193 -4.67 14.70 -8.52
CA SER A 193 -5.80 15.07 -7.64
C SER A 193 -6.80 13.92 -7.51
N ARG A 194 -7.02 13.13 -8.56
CA ARG A 194 -7.85 11.92 -8.51
C ARG A 194 -7.20 10.79 -7.74
N LEU A 195 -5.91 10.54 -7.96
CA LEU A 195 -5.17 9.54 -7.19
C LEU A 195 -5.21 9.86 -5.68
N PHE A 196 -4.89 11.10 -5.31
CA PHE A 196 -4.90 11.50 -3.90
C PHE A 196 -6.31 11.55 -3.31
N SER A 197 -7.33 11.92 -4.09
CA SER A 197 -8.72 11.81 -3.64
C SER A 197 -9.12 10.36 -3.38
N PHE A 198 -8.71 9.43 -4.25
CA PHE A 198 -8.95 7.99 -4.05
C PHE A 198 -8.26 7.46 -2.80
N ILE A 199 -6.99 7.80 -2.58
CA ILE A 199 -6.24 7.41 -1.37
C ILE A 199 -6.90 8.02 -0.11
N GLU A 200 -7.32 9.28 -0.17
CA GLU A 200 -8.00 9.95 0.95
C GLU A 200 -9.33 9.28 1.29
N GLN A 201 -10.14 8.93 0.28
CA GLN A 201 -11.39 8.19 0.51
C GLN A 201 -11.14 6.81 1.14
N ALA A 202 -10.08 6.11 0.71
CA ALA A 202 -9.67 4.84 1.32
C ALA A 202 -9.26 5.02 2.79
N ALA A 203 -8.49 6.08 3.11
CA ALA A 203 -8.10 6.40 4.47
C ALA A 203 -9.31 6.76 5.36
N GLN A 204 -10.26 7.55 4.84
CA GLN A 204 -11.49 7.91 5.55
C GLN A 204 -12.34 6.67 5.86
N ALA A 205 -12.49 5.76 4.89
CA ALA A 205 -13.19 4.50 5.10
C ALA A 205 -12.49 3.61 6.13
N ALA A 206 -11.16 3.53 6.11
CA ALA A 206 -10.38 2.78 7.09
C ALA A 206 -10.51 3.36 8.51
N HIS A 207 -10.62 4.68 8.67
CA HIS A 207 -10.84 5.31 9.98
C HIS A 207 -12.25 5.13 10.54
N SER A 208 -13.22 4.69 9.73
CA SER A 208 -14.60 4.52 10.17
C SER A 208 -14.89 3.14 10.78
N VAL A 209 -13.88 2.27 10.89
CA VAL A 209 -13.99 0.89 11.37
C VAL A 209 -13.05 0.59 12.53
#